data_AF-A0A829HVC2-F1
#
_entry.id   AF-A0A829HVC2-F1
#
_cell.length_a   1.000
_cell.length_b   1.000
_cell.length_c   1.000
_cell.angle_alpha   90.00
_cell.angle_beta   90.00
_cell.angle_gamma   90.00
#
_symmetry.space_group_name_H-M   'P 1'
#
loop_
_entity.id
_entity.type
_entity.pdbx_description
1 polymer ?
#
loop_
_entity_poly.entity_id
_entity_poly.type
_entity_poly.pdbx_seq_one_letter_code
_entity_poly.pdbx_strand_id
1 'polypeptide(L)'
;MKELDDIARAAGVDTGSAEYRLATALAEADGDLLEQLVEVRKAKGLTQQAVAERMRRDKSAVSNFERLGTDPHLSTIRRYAAAIGVMIKHDVRDFDTEVSYSESTPLASKENEARRIAFDIVWPDAAVGPVESDLTWAEPEPIDLSEHRRKRSQGAISSRRTGVRSYG
;
A
#
# COMPACT_ATOMS: atom_id res chain seq x y z
N MET A 1 23.37 -9.40 -3.50
CA MET A 1 23.61 -9.13 -4.93
C MET A 1 24.40 -10.28 -5.58
N LYS A 2 25.63 -10.57 -5.14
CA LYS A 2 26.47 -11.65 -5.71
C LYS A 2 25.77 -13.02 -5.84
N GLU A 3 25.04 -13.47 -4.82
CA GLU A 3 24.29 -14.75 -4.89
C GLU A 3 23.14 -14.75 -5.91
N LEU A 4 22.47 -13.60 -6.13
CA LEU A 4 21.40 -13.48 -7.11
C LEU A 4 21.98 -13.43 -8.54
N ASP A 5 23.10 -12.75 -8.72
CA ASP A 5 23.81 -12.70 -9.99
C ASP A 5 24.35 -14.08 -10.38
N ASP A 6 24.83 -14.85 -9.40
CA ASP A 6 25.32 -16.21 -9.59
C ASP A 6 24.19 -17.17 -9.98
N ILE A 7 23.00 -17.04 -9.37
CA ILE A 7 21.78 -17.80 -9.75
C ILE A 7 21.31 -17.40 -11.16
N ALA A 8 21.27 -16.11 -11.47
CA ALA A 8 20.86 -15.61 -12.78
C ALA A 8 21.81 -16.11 -13.88
N ARG A 9 23.12 -16.04 -13.65
CA ARG A 9 24.12 -16.59 -14.56
C ARG A 9 23.98 -18.12 -14.73
N ALA A 10 23.70 -18.85 -13.66
CA ALA A 10 23.45 -20.30 -13.72
C ALA A 10 22.15 -20.63 -14.51
N ALA A 11 21.16 -19.74 -14.50
CA ALA A 11 19.96 -19.83 -15.32
C ALA A 11 20.17 -19.38 -16.79
N GLY A 12 21.39 -18.99 -17.17
CA GLY A 12 21.72 -18.52 -18.53
C GLY A 12 21.34 -17.06 -18.78
N VAL A 13 21.02 -16.28 -17.75
CA VAL A 13 20.73 -14.85 -17.86
C VAL A 13 22.05 -14.07 -17.89
N ASP A 14 22.20 -13.19 -18.88
CA ASP A 14 23.33 -12.26 -18.93
C ASP A 14 23.14 -11.12 -17.93
N THR A 15 23.77 -11.26 -16.77
CA THR A 15 23.74 -10.24 -15.70
C THR A 15 24.45 -8.95 -16.08
N GLY A 16 25.25 -8.96 -17.15
CA GLY A 16 25.89 -7.78 -17.74
C GLY A 16 25.06 -7.07 -18.81
N SER A 17 23.88 -7.57 -19.15
CA SER A 17 23.02 -6.95 -20.16
C SER A 17 22.33 -5.68 -19.64
N ALA A 18 22.03 -4.74 -20.55
CA ALA A 18 21.26 -3.53 -20.21
C ALA A 18 19.86 -3.88 -19.68
N GLU A 19 19.22 -4.90 -20.27
CA GLU A 19 17.92 -5.41 -19.86
C GLU A 19 17.93 -5.93 -18.41
N TYR A 20 18.93 -6.75 -18.04
CA TYR A 20 19.05 -7.25 -16.67
C TYR A 20 19.27 -6.11 -15.67
N ARG A 21 20.15 -5.14 -16.01
CA ARG A 21 20.39 -3.98 -15.14
C ARG A 21 19.12 -3.14 -14.95
N LEU A 22 18.36 -2.89 -16.02
CA LEU A 22 17.09 -2.18 -15.93
C LEU A 22 16.08 -2.93 -15.07
N ALA A 23 15.92 -4.24 -15.29
CA ALA A 23 15.00 -5.06 -14.50
C ALA A 23 15.37 -5.05 -13.00
N THR A 24 16.65 -5.17 -12.67
CA THR A 24 17.15 -5.06 -11.30
C THR A 24 16.89 -3.68 -10.72
N ALA A 25 17.20 -2.60 -11.45
CA ALA A 25 16.97 -1.23 -10.99
C ALA A 25 15.48 -0.93 -10.74
N LEU A 26 14.58 -1.46 -11.58
CA LEU A 26 13.14 -1.33 -11.36
C LEU A 26 12.68 -2.08 -10.10
N ALA A 27 13.16 -3.32 -9.90
CA ALA A 27 12.84 -4.09 -8.70
C ALA A 27 13.38 -3.43 -7.41
N GLU A 28 14.58 -2.83 -7.48
CA GLU A 28 15.16 -2.04 -6.40
C GLU A 28 14.30 -0.79 -6.11
N ALA A 29 13.90 -0.04 -7.15
CA ALA A 29 13.04 1.13 -6.98
C ALA A 29 11.69 0.80 -6.34
N ASP A 30 11.08 -0.34 -6.68
CA ASP A 30 9.86 -0.83 -6.04
C ASP A 30 10.10 -1.20 -4.58
N GLY A 31 11.22 -1.87 -4.27
CA GLY A 31 11.65 -2.20 -2.91
C GLY A 31 11.86 -0.96 -2.04
N ASP A 32 12.59 0.03 -2.57
CA ASP A 32 12.88 1.29 -1.91
C ASP A 32 11.61 2.06 -1.56
N LEU A 33 10.62 2.08 -2.45
CA LEU A 33 9.32 2.70 -2.18
C LEU A 33 8.62 2.04 -0.99
N LEU A 34 8.61 0.70 -0.94
CA LEU A 34 7.97 -0.04 0.15
C LEU A 34 8.71 0.17 1.48
N GLU A 35 10.05 0.12 1.46
CA GLU A 35 10.88 0.36 2.64
C GLU A 35 10.63 1.76 3.21
N GLN A 36 10.65 2.80 2.38
CA GLN A 36 10.37 4.18 2.79
C GLN A 36 8.99 4.34 3.44
N LEU A 37 7.95 3.68 2.90
CA LEU A 37 6.61 3.71 3.51
C LEU A 37 6.62 3.10 4.92
N VAL A 38 7.33 1.99 5.11
CA VAL A 38 7.47 1.31 6.40
C VAL A 38 8.29 2.15 7.38
N GLU A 39 9.36 2.79 6.92
CA GLU A 39 10.18 3.69 7.71
C GLU A 39 9.38 4.89 8.19
N VAL A 40 8.62 5.56 7.31
CA VAL A 40 7.76 6.69 7.70
C VAL A 40 6.68 6.26 8.68
N ARG A 41 6.09 5.06 8.53
CA ARG A 41 5.18 4.51 9.55
C ARG A 41 5.87 4.43 10.91
N LYS A 42 7.07 3.84 10.98
CA LYS A 42 7.83 3.70 12.22
C LYS A 42 8.17 5.06 12.81
N ALA A 43 8.63 6.01 12.00
CA ALA A 43 8.95 7.37 12.42
C ALA A 43 7.74 8.11 13.01
N LYS A 44 6.54 7.87 12.48
CA LYS A 44 5.27 8.38 13.02
C LYS A 44 4.74 7.62 14.24
N GLY A 45 5.46 6.61 14.74
CA GLY A 45 5.08 5.82 15.91
C GLY A 45 3.83 4.96 15.72
N LEU A 46 3.36 4.76 14.48
CA LEU A 46 2.14 4.02 14.20
C LEU A 46 2.40 2.51 14.26
N THR A 47 1.60 1.76 15.00
CA THR A 47 1.71 0.29 14.99
C THR A 47 1.12 -0.29 13.70
N GLN A 48 1.52 -1.51 13.34
CA GLN A 48 0.89 -2.23 12.21
C GLN A 48 -0.63 -2.40 12.40
N GLN A 49 -1.07 -2.58 13.66
CA GLN A 49 -2.49 -2.67 14.02
C GLN A 49 -3.22 -1.35 13.73
N ALA A 50 -2.64 -0.22 14.14
CA ALA A 50 -3.22 1.10 13.89
C ALA A 50 -3.33 1.41 12.38
N VAL A 51 -2.33 1.01 11.59
CA VAL A 51 -2.42 1.13 10.13
C VAL A 51 -3.51 0.22 9.56
N ALA A 52 -3.61 -1.02 10.03
CA ALA A 52 -4.63 -1.97 9.58
C ALA A 52 -6.05 -1.44 9.84
N GLU A 53 -6.29 -0.85 11.01
CA GLU A 53 -7.56 -0.20 11.37
C GLU A 53 -7.90 0.94 10.41
N ARG A 54 -6.94 1.84 10.14
CA ARG A 54 -7.12 2.94 9.18
C ARG A 54 -7.37 2.44 7.75
N MET A 55 -6.77 1.31 7.38
CA MET A 55 -6.99 0.65 6.09
C MET A 55 -8.27 -0.18 6.03
N ARG A 56 -8.97 -0.38 7.16
CA ARG A 56 -10.08 -1.35 7.32
C ARG A 56 -9.68 -2.77 6.87
N ARG A 57 -8.53 -3.23 7.35
CA ARG A 57 -7.95 -4.55 7.08
C ARG A 57 -7.48 -5.20 8.37
N ASP A 58 -7.18 -6.50 8.28
CA ASP A 58 -6.55 -7.22 9.38
C ASP A 58 -5.06 -6.90 9.50
N LYS A 59 -4.52 -7.04 10.71
CA LYS A 59 -3.08 -6.86 10.97
C LYS A 59 -2.20 -7.75 10.10
N SER A 60 -2.65 -8.96 9.79
CA SER A 60 -1.94 -9.89 8.90
C SER A 60 -1.75 -9.32 7.49
N ALA A 61 -2.70 -8.52 6.99
CA ALA A 61 -2.57 -7.86 5.69
C ALA A 61 -1.46 -6.80 5.70
N VAL A 62 -1.34 -6.05 6.79
CA VAL A 62 -0.23 -5.08 6.98
C VAL A 62 1.09 -5.81 7.18
N SER A 63 1.13 -6.84 8.02
CA SER A 63 2.33 -7.65 8.22
C SER A 63 2.83 -8.26 6.92
N ASN A 64 1.94 -8.79 6.09
CA ASN A 64 2.29 -9.30 4.76
C ASN A 64 2.82 -8.17 3.87
N PHE A 65 2.14 -7.02 3.82
CA PHE A 65 2.61 -5.86 3.05
C PHE A 65 4.04 -5.41 3.45
N GLU A 66 4.38 -5.43 4.74
CA GLU A 66 5.70 -5.00 5.23
C GLU A 66 6.80 -6.07 5.11
N ARG A 67 6.51 -7.26 4.58
CA ARG A 67 7.53 -8.31 4.38
C ARG A 67 8.29 -8.09 3.07
N LEU A 68 9.58 -8.35 3.13
CA LEU A 68 10.46 -8.48 1.96
C LEU A 68 9.92 -9.53 0.98
N GLY A 69 9.90 -9.19 -0.30
CA GLY A 69 9.47 -10.08 -1.39
C GLY A 69 7.96 -10.12 -1.64
N THR A 70 7.20 -9.13 -1.17
CA THR A 70 5.81 -8.96 -1.61
C THR A 70 5.70 -8.10 -2.86
N ASP A 71 4.71 -8.42 -3.70
CA ASP A 71 4.32 -7.63 -4.87
C ASP A 71 2.92 -7.01 -4.63
N PRO A 72 2.83 -5.93 -3.84
CA PRO A 72 1.55 -5.31 -3.55
C PRO A 72 1.06 -4.49 -4.74
N HIS A 73 -0.19 -4.72 -5.14
CA HIS A 73 -0.84 -3.84 -6.12
C HIS A 73 -0.76 -2.36 -5.71
N LEU A 74 -0.66 -1.46 -6.70
CA LEU A 74 -0.65 -0.01 -6.48
C LEU A 74 -1.83 0.49 -5.64
N SER A 75 -2.99 -0.15 -5.71
CA SER A 75 -4.16 0.20 -4.88
C SER A 75 -3.94 -0.06 -3.39
N THR A 76 -3.15 -1.07 -3.04
CA THR A 76 -2.75 -1.38 -1.66
C THR A 76 -1.71 -0.38 -1.17
N ILE A 77 -0.70 -0.08 -2.00
CA ILE A 77 0.32 0.94 -1.71
C ILE A 77 -0.34 2.28 -1.40
N ARG A 78 -1.26 2.76 -2.26
CA ARG A 78 -2.01 4.01 -2.04
C ARG A 78 -2.84 4.00 -0.75
N ARG A 79 -3.47 2.86 -0.41
CA ARG A 79 -4.25 2.74 0.83
C ARG A 79 -3.35 2.79 2.07
N TYR A 80 -2.17 2.16 2.00
CA TYR A 80 -1.18 2.22 3.07
C TYR A 80 -0.67 3.65 3.26
N ALA A 81 -0.28 4.32 2.17
CA ALA A 81 0.14 5.72 2.16
C ALA A 81 -0.92 6.65 2.77
N ALA A 82 -2.18 6.49 2.38
CA ALA A 82 -3.30 7.23 2.95
C ALA A 82 -3.46 6.96 4.46
N ALA A 83 -3.31 5.71 4.91
CA ALA A 83 -3.41 5.35 6.32
C ALA A 83 -2.28 5.95 7.18
N ILE A 84 -1.09 6.14 6.62
CA ILE A 84 0.03 6.80 7.33
C ILE A 84 0.10 8.31 7.06
N GLY A 85 -0.75 8.85 6.17
CA GLY A 85 -0.82 10.26 5.82
C GLY A 85 0.42 10.76 5.07
N VAL A 86 0.78 10.09 3.97
CA VAL A 86 1.87 10.49 3.07
C VAL A 86 1.40 10.57 1.62
N MET A 87 2.10 11.35 0.82
CA MET A 87 1.91 11.45 -0.63
C MET A 87 2.96 10.61 -1.34
N ILE A 88 2.57 9.93 -2.41
CA ILE A 88 3.50 9.25 -3.33
C ILE A 88 3.47 9.99 -4.66
N LYS A 89 4.65 10.27 -5.21
CA LYS A 89 4.82 10.78 -6.57
C LYS A 89 5.57 9.72 -7.39
N HIS A 90 5.21 9.61 -8.66
CA HIS A 90 5.92 8.76 -9.61
C HIS A 90 6.67 9.65 -10.59
N ASP A 91 7.90 9.25 -10.89
CA ASP A 91 8.79 9.89 -11.86
C ASP A 91 9.20 8.85 -12.91
N VAL A 92 9.35 9.26 -14.16
CA VAL A 92 9.70 8.37 -15.28
C VAL A 92 10.91 8.94 -15.98
N ARG A 93 11.95 8.12 -16.11
CA ARG A 93 13.23 8.49 -16.73
C ARG A 93 13.66 7.47 -17.75
N ASP A 94 14.42 7.94 -18.72
CA ASP A 94 15.08 7.10 -19.70
C ASP A 94 16.37 6.50 -19.08
N PHE A 95 16.38 5.18 -18.91
CA PHE A 95 17.48 4.46 -18.29
C PHE A 95 18.76 4.47 -19.14
N ASP A 96 18.63 4.44 -20.47
CA ASP A 96 19.77 4.42 -21.39
C ASP A 96 20.54 5.74 -21.33
N THR A 97 19.82 6.85 -21.10
CA THR A 97 20.43 8.18 -20.99
C THR A 97 21.18 8.35 -19.67
N GLU A 98 20.67 7.83 -18.54
CA GLU A 98 21.31 7.96 -17.23
C GLU A 98 22.61 7.14 -17.09
N VAL A 99 22.66 5.94 -17.69
CA VAL A 99 23.87 5.09 -17.68
C VAL A 99 25.02 5.79 -18.41
N SER A 100 24.73 6.41 -19.56
CA SER A 100 25.75 7.10 -20.39
C SER A 100 26.45 8.28 -19.69
N TYR A 101 25.76 8.95 -18.76
CA TYR A 101 26.29 10.11 -18.01
C TYR A 101 27.10 9.69 -16.76
N SER A 102 26.73 8.57 -16.13
CA SER A 102 27.41 8.06 -14.93
C SER A 102 28.80 7.47 -15.24
N GLU A 103 28.97 6.89 -16.43
CA GLU A 103 30.26 6.37 -16.90
C GLU A 103 31.26 7.47 -17.28
N SER A 104 30.78 8.72 -17.47
CA SER A 104 31.59 9.81 -17.99
C SER A 104 31.95 10.91 -16.96
N THR A 105 31.34 10.96 -15.76
CA THR A 105 31.72 11.92 -14.71
C THR A 105 31.58 11.37 -13.27
N PRO A 106 32.68 11.14 -12.52
CA PRO A 106 32.64 10.52 -11.19
C PRO A 106 31.98 11.32 -10.05
N LEU A 107 31.64 12.59 -10.23
CA LEU A 107 31.27 13.49 -9.12
C LEU A 107 29.75 13.70 -8.91
N ALA A 108 28.91 13.33 -9.89
CA ALA A 108 27.48 13.67 -9.88
C ALA A 108 26.59 12.73 -9.03
N SER A 109 27.07 11.54 -8.65
CA SER A 109 26.26 10.53 -7.96
C SER A 109 25.94 10.89 -6.51
N LYS A 110 26.88 11.45 -5.77
CA LYS A 110 26.68 11.79 -4.35
C LYS A 110 25.75 12.98 -4.11
N GLU A 111 25.72 13.92 -5.06
CA GLU A 111 24.95 15.16 -4.94
C GLU A 111 23.45 14.95 -5.19
N ASN A 112 23.10 13.93 -6.00
CA ASN A 112 21.72 13.56 -6.29
C ASN A 112 21.08 12.69 -5.19
N GLU A 113 21.87 11.82 -4.54
CA GLU A 113 21.46 11.02 -3.39
C GLU A 113 21.01 11.92 -2.22
N ALA A 114 21.84 12.91 -1.88
CA ALA A 114 21.56 13.87 -0.81
C ALA A 114 20.35 14.76 -1.13
N ARG A 115 20.15 15.11 -2.41
CA ARG A 115 18.98 15.87 -2.86
C ARG A 115 17.67 15.06 -2.82
N ARG A 116 17.69 13.76 -3.13
CA ARG A 116 16.49 12.90 -3.05
C ARG A 116 15.97 12.74 -1.63
N ILE A 117 16.87 12.60 -0.65
CA ILE A 117 16.50 12.54 0.77
C ILE A 117 16.06 13.92 1.28
N ALA A 118 16.69 15.01 0.82
CA ALA A 118 16.42 16.36 1.32
C ALA A 118 15.18 17.05 0.72
N PHE A 119 14.70 16.67 -0.47
CA PHE A 119 13.63 17.42 -1.16
C PHE A 119 12.20 16.92 -0.89
N ASP A 120 12.01 15.71 -0.35
CA ASP A 120 10.67 15.12 -0.14
C ASP A 120 10.21 15.02 1.34
N ILE A 121 10.98 15.55 2.30
CA ILE A 121 10.49 15.83 3.66
C ILE A 121 10.83 17.28 4.05
N VAL A 122 9.98 18.20 3.60
CA VAL A 122 9.83 19.51 4.26
C VAL A 122 8.55 19.45 5.09
N TRP A 123 8.70 19.25 6.40
CA TRP A 123 7.67 19.60 7.38
C TRP A 123 8.01 21.00 7.89
N PRO A 124 7.14 22.01 7.74
CA PRO A 124 7.33 23.25 8.47
C PRO A 124 7.08 22.96 9.95
N ASP A 125 8.16 22.79 10.71
CA ASP A 125 8.07 22.99 12.15
C ASP A 125 7.80 24.49 12.42
N ALA A 126 6.88 24.76 13.35
CA ALA A 126 6.62 26.06 13.97
C ALA A 126 5.82 27.16 13.23
N ALA A 127 4.64 26.85 12.63
CA ALA A 127 3.64 27.91 12.34
C ALA A 127 2.16 27.48 12.38
N VAL A 128 1.78 26.47 13.18
CA VAL A 128 0.37 26.30 13.57
C VAL A 128 0.25 26.87 14.99
N GLY A 129 -0.35 28.05 15.10
CA GLY A 129 -0.75 28.63 16.39
C GLY A 129 -1.71 27.70 17.15
N PRO A 130 -2.08 28.01 18.40
CA PRO A 130 -2.91 27.13 19.20
C PRO A 130 -4.20 26.80 18.44
N VAL A 131 -4.40 25.51 18.17
CA VAL A 131 -5.66 25.01 17.60
C VAL A 131 -6.69 25.01 18.73
N GLU A 132 -7.20 26.19 19.07
CA GLU A 132 -8.50 26.27 19.73
C GLU A 132 -9.57 26.15 18.65
N SER A 133 -10.27 25.02 18.63
CA SER A 133 -11.66 24.96 18.19
C SER A 133 -12.26 23.62 18.58
N ASP A 134 -12.91 23.57 19.74
CA ASP A 134 -14.36 23.36 19.89
C ASP A 134 -15.12 22.54 18.83
N LEU A 135 -14.51 21.50 18.28
CA LEU A 135 -15.17 20.47 17.50
C LEU A 135 -15.42 19.30 18.44
N THR A 136 -16.54 19.35 19.15
CA THR A 136 -17.14 18.14 19.72
C THR A 136 -17.38 17.19 18.57
N TRP A 137 -16.58 16.14 18.50
CA TRP A 137 -16.81 14.98 17.65
C TRP A 137 -18.21 14.43 17.98
N ALA A 138 -19.21 14.79 17.19
CA ALA A 138 -20.53 14.18 17.29
C ALA A 138 -20.35 12.72 16.87
N GLU A 139 -20.45 11.80 17.83
CA GLU A 139 -20.50 10.38 17.54
C GLU A 139 -21.62 10.14 16.51
N PRO A 140 -21.34 9.45 15.39
CA PRO A 140 -22.38 9.16 14.42
C PRO A 140 -23.45 8.29 15.09
N GLU A 141 -24.72 8.70 14.98
CA GLU A 141 -25.87 7.95 15.46
C GLU A 141 -25.78 6.46 15.05
N PRO A 142 -26.08 5.52 15.95
CA PRO A 142 -25.99 4.10 15.65
C PRO A 142 -26.91 3.76 14.47
N ILE A 143 -26.34 3.12 13.45
CA ILE A 143 -27.09 2.64 12.28
C ILE A 143 -28.14 1.63 12.77
N ASP A 144 -29.43 1.95 12.62
CA ASP A 144 -30.54 1.05 12.93
C ASP A 144 -30.60 -0.10 11.91
N LEU A 145 -30.11 -1.27 12.32
CA LEU A 145 -30.10 -2.49 11.51
C LEU A 145 -31.42 -3.28 11.56
N SER A 146 -32.48 -2.75 12.18
CA SER A 146 -33.76 -3.46 12.33
C SER A 146 -34.56 -3.61 11.03
N GLU A 147 -34.28 -2.81 9.99
CA GLU A 147 -35.03 -2.88 8.72
C GLU A 147 -34.51 -3.90 7.69
N HIS A 148 -33.28 -4.41 7.81
CA HIS A 148 -32.72 -5.33 6.80
C HIS A 148 -33.15 -6.80 6.96
N ARG A 149 -34.03 -7.10 7.92
CA ARG A 149 -34.58 -8.45 8.17
C ARG A 149 -36.03 -8.61 7.72
N ARG A 150 -36.44 -8.00 6.59
CA ARG A 150 -37.74 -8.26 5.96
C ARG A 150 -37.64 -8.46 4.44
N LYS A 151 -36.84 -9.40 3.96
CA LYS A 151 -36.92 -9.86 2.55
C LYS A 151 -36.39 -11.28 2.25
N ARG A 152 -36.27 -12.15 3.26
CA ARG A 152 -35.84 -13.56 3.06
C ARG A 152 -36.80 -14.64 3.57
N SER A 153 -38.03 -14.30 3.97
CA SER A 153 -39.00 -15.29 4.49
C SER A 153 -40.38 -15.30 3.80
N GLN A 154 -40.49 -14.73 2.60
CA GLN A 154 -41.69 -14.87 1.74
C GLN A 154 -41.34 -15.82 0.59
N GLY A 155 -41.39 -17.13 0.87
CA GLY A 155 -41.06 -18.16 -0.10
C GLY A 155 -40.90 -19.55 0.50
N ALA A 156 -41.74 -19.94 1.47
CA ALA A 156 -41.86 -21.33 1.89
C ALA A 156 -43.12 -21.57 2.75
N ILE A 157 -44.02 -22.38 2.20
CA ILE A 157 -44.89 -23.35 2.90
C ILE A 157 -46.18 -22.82 3.56
N SER A 158 -47.31 -23.04 2.88
CA SER A 158 -48.53 -23.53 3.52
C SER A 158 -49.50 -24.11 2.50
N SER A 159 -49.45 -25.43 2.30
CA SER A 159 -50.62 -26.21 1.88
C SER A 159 -50.80 -27.36 2.87
N ARG A 160 -51.61 -27.14 3.91
CA ARG A 160 -52.15 -28.21 4.73
C ARG A 160 -53.57 -28.52 4.29
N ARG A 161 -53.77 -29.79 3.95
CA ARG A 161 -54.92 -30.66 4.22
C ARG A 161 -56.16 -29.99 4.82
N THR A 162 -57.25 -30.05 4.07
CA THR A 162 -58.62 -30.21 4.59
C THR A 162 -59.18 -31.49 4.01
N GLY A 163 -59.45 -32.47 4.86
CA GLY A 163 -60.29 -33.61 4.51
C GLY A 163 -61.73 -33.34 4.93
N VAL A 164 -62.68 -33.51 4.03
CA VAL A 164 -64.10 -33.77 4.35
C VAL A 164 -64.66 -34.75 3.30
N ARG A 165 -65.48 -35.68 3.81
CA ARG A 165 -66.08 -36.88 3.21
C ARG A 165 -67.08 -36.63 2.06
N SER A 166 -67.23 -37.68 1.24
CA SER A 166 -68.46 -38.31 0.70
C SER A 166 -69.52 -37.45 0.00
N TYR A 167 -69.93 -37.86 -1.21
CA TYR A 167 -71.24 -38.46 -1.54
C TYR A 167 -71.24 -38.91 -3.01
N GLY A 168 -71.88 -40.06 -3.31
CA GLY A 168 -72.25 -40.49 -4.67
C GLY A 168 -71.60 -41.77 -5.14
#